data_AF-A0A2A2I289-F1
#
_entry.id   AF-A0A2A2I289-F1
#
_cell.length_a   1.000
_cell.length_b   1.000
_cell.length_c   1.000
_cell.angle_alpha   90.00
_cell.angle_beta   90.00
_cell.angle_gamma   90.00
#
_symmetry.space_group_name_H-M   'P 1'
#
loop_
_entity.id
_entity.type
_entity.pdbx_description
1 polymer ?
#
loop_
_entity_poly.entity_id
_entity_poly.type
_entity_poly.pdbx_seq_one_letter_code
_entity_poly.pdbx_strand_id
1 'polypeptide(L)' 'MTIRLGETAPDFKVASTSGEISLHEWAGDSWVFFFSHPADFTPVCTTEMGRTAQLAEEFAKRNVKPLGLSTDT' A
#
# COMPACT_ATOMS: atom_id res chain seq x y z
N MET A 1 -4.08 -17.92 -0.13
CA MET A 1 -4.86 -17.86 1.14
C MET A 1 -5.70 -16.60 1.05
N THR A 2 -6.99 -16.65 1.41
CA THR A 2 -7.91 -15.51 1.23
C THR A 2 -8.23 -14.90 2.60
N ILE A 3 -8.14 -13.58 2.71
CA ILE A 3 -8.51 -12.83 3.92
C ILE A 3 -10.02 -12.59 3.96
N ARG A 4 -10.61 -12.62 5.15
CA ARG A 4 -12.01 -12.25 5.43
C ARG A 4 -12.09 -10.96 6.25
N LEU A 5 -13.27 -10.35 6.26
CA LEU A 5 -13.53 -9.17 7.08
C LEU A 5 -13.33 -9.48 8.57
N GLY A 6 -12.60 -8.60 9.27
CA GLY A 6 -12.29 -8.74 10.69
C GLY A 6 -11.08 -9.64 11.00
N GLU A 7 -10.50 -10.31 10.00
CA GLU A 7 -9.23 -11.02 10.20
C GLU A 7 -8.06 -10.04 10.28
N THR A 8 -7.13 -10.31 11.19
CA THR A 8 -5.88 -9.57 11.28
C THR A 8 -5.08 -9.77 9.99
N ALA A 9 -4.66 -8.66 9.36
CA ALA A 9 -3.80 -8.72 8.19
C ALA A 9 -2.47 -9.43 8.54
N PRO A 10 -1.94 -10.30 7.66
CA PRO A 10 -0.65 -10.94 7.87
C PRO A 10 0.47 -9.92 8.08
N ASP A 11 1.29 -10.10 9.11
CA ASP A 11 2.48 -9.28 9.31
C ASP A 11 3.62 -9.86 8.47
N PHE A 12 3.81 -9.31 7.28
CA PHE A 12 4.89 -9.71 6.38
C PHE A 12 6.07 -8.76 6.48
N LYS A 13 7.26 -9.29 6.21
CA LYS A 13 8.49 -8.53 5.99
C LYS A 13 8.84 -8.54 4.50
N VAL A 14 9.04 -7.38 3.92
CA VAL A 14 9.29 -7.25 2.47
C VAL A 14 10.15 -6.03 2.16
N ALA A 15 10.97 -6.13 1.12
CA ALA A 15 11.65 -4.99 0.54
C ALA A 15 10.63 -4.04 -0.11
N SER A 16 10.82 -2.73 0.06
CA SER A 16 10.00 -1.70 -0.58
C SER A 16 10.88 -0.59 -1.14
N THR A 17 10.27 0.34 -1.87
CA THR A 17 10.93 1.55 -2.37
C THR A 17 11.47 2.47 -1.27
N SER A 18 11.06 2.28 -0.01
CA SER A 18 11.53 3.03 1.16
C SER A 18 12.40 2.17 2.11
N GLY A 19 12.89 1.02 1.65
CA GLY A 19 13.63 0.04 2.45
C GLY A 19 12.77 -1.15 2.88
N GLU A 20 13.35 -2.06 3.66
CA GLU A 20 12.61 -3.21 4.19
C GLU A 20 11.59 -2.76 5.24
N ILE A 21 10.37 -3.30 5.18
CA ILE A 21 9.30 -3.00 6.12
C ILE A 21 8.72 -4.28 6.72
N SER A 22 8.31 -4.22 7.99
CA SER A 22 7.31 -5.13 8.58
C SER A 22 5.97 -4.41 8.54
N LEU A 23 4.91 -5.04 8.01
CA LEU A 23 3.63 -4.35 7.78
C LEU A 23 3.08 -3.68 9.05
N HIS A 24 3.04 -4.40 10.18
CA HIS A 24 2.43 -3.89 11.40
C HIS A 24 3.25 -2.78 12.05
N GLU A 25 4.58 -2.91 12.03
CA GLU A 25 5.49 -1.88 12.53
C GLU A 25 5.42 -0.61 11.68
N TRP A 26 5.43 -0.75 10.35
CA TRP A 26 5.32 0.37 9.41
C TRP A 26 3.97 1.07 9.49
N ALA A 27 2.88 0.30 9.66
CA ALA A 27 1.54 0.84 9.84
C ALA A 27 1.45 1.68 11.12
N GLY A 28 1.95 1.16 12.26
CA GLY A 28 1.78 1.76 13.57
C GLY A 28 0.30 1.96 13.90
N ASP A 29 -0.07 3.13 14.44
CA ASP A 29 -1.46 3.48 14.77
C ASP A 29 -2.26 4.07 13.58
N SER A 30 -1.74 3.98 12.36
CA SER A 30 -2.41 4.49 11.15
C SER A 30 -3.26 3.42 10.47
N TRP A 31 -4.34 3.85 9.83
CA TRP A 31 -5.04 3.02 8.85
C TRP A 31 -4.14 2.76 7.64
N VAL A 32 -4.28 1.60 7.01
CA VAL A 32 -3.54 1.26 5.79
C VAL A 32 -4.51 1.05 4.64
N PHE A 33 -4.31 1.79 3.55
CA PHE A 33 -4.94 1.52 2.27
C PHE A 33 -3.97 0.68 1.42
N PHE A 34 -4.13 -0.63 1.47
CA PHE A 34 -3.26 -1.57 0.74
C PHE A 34 -3.91 -1.95 -0.59
N PHE A 35 -3.23 -1.67 -1.70
CA PHE A 35 -3.74 -1.93 -3.05
C PHE A 35 -2.65 -2.54 -3.92
N SER A 36 -3.04 -3.43 -4.84
CA SER A 36 -2.14 -3.98 -5.84
C SER A 36 -2.44 -3.42 -7.22
N HIS A 37 -1.44 -3.45 -8.09
CA HIS A 37 -1.62 -3.26 -9.52
C HIS A 37 -0.88 -4.38 -10.28
N PRO A 38 -1.31 -4.75 -11.50
CA PRO A 38 -0.78 -5.94 -12.17
C PRO A 38 0.68 -5.86 -12.58
N ALA A 39 1.11 -4.70 -13.09
CA ALA A 39 2.48 -4.48 -13.52
C ALA A 39 2.83 -2.98 -13.63
N ASP A 40 4.11 -2.66 -13.49
CA ASP A 40 4.69 -1.35 -13.78
C ASP A 40 4.58 -1.00 -15.27
N PHE A 41 4.64 0.30 -15.57
CA PHE A 41 4.64 0.84 -16.94
C PHE A 41 3.41 0.47 -17.79
N THR A 42 2.29 0.12 -17.15
CA THR A 42 1.00 -0.06 -17.82
C THR A 42 0.13 1.20 -17.65
N PRO A 43 -0.60 1.61 -18.71
CA PRO A 43 -1.16 2.96 -18.78
C PRO A 43 -2.16 3.28 -17.66
N VAL A 44 -2.99 2.32 -17.26
CA VAL A 44 -3.97 2.51 -16.18
C VAL A 44 -3.28 2.61 -14.82
N CYS A 45 -2.35 1.70 -14.53
CA CYS A 45 -1.64 1.67 -13.23
C CYS A 45 -0.86 2.96 -12.99
N THR A 46 -0.26 3.55 -14.03
CA THR A 46 0.40 4.86 -13.93
C THR A 46 -0.59 5.95 -13.51
N THR A 47 -1.81 5.95 -14.06
CA THR A 47 -2.83 6.94 -13.67
C THR A 47 -3.34 6.74 -12.25
N GLU A 48 -3.52 5.50 -11.81
CA GLU A 48 -4.00 5.16 -10.46
C GLU A 48 -2.96 5.50 -9.39
N MET A 49 -1.69 5.17 -9.63
CA MET A 49 -0.58 5.53 -8.75
C MET A 49 -0.39 7.05 -8.70
N GLY A 50 -0.43 7.71 -9.85
CA GLY A 50 -0.36 9.18 -9.95
C GLY A 50 -1.49 9.87 -9.19
N ARG A 51 -2.73 9.35 -9.28
CA ARG A 51 -3.86 9.90 -8.53
C ARG A 51 -3.72 9.68 -7.03
N THR A 52 -3.24 8.51 -6.62
CA THR A 52 -2.97 8.20 -5.20
C THR A 52 -1.94 9.18 -4.63
N ALA A 53 -0.87 9.47 -5.38
CA ALA A 53 0.14 10.45 -5.00
C ALA A 53 -0.43 11.88 -4.89
N GLN A 54 -1.28 12.30 -5.85
CA GLN A 54 -1.96 13.60 -5.79
C GLN A 54 -2.88 13.75 -4.56
N LEU A 55 -3.38 12.65 -4.01
CA LEU A 55 -4.27 12.62 -2.85
C LEU A 55 -3.52 12.39 -1.52
N ALA A 56 -2.18 12.40 -1.51
CA ALA A 56 -1.38 12.10 -0.32
C ALA A 56 -1.79 12.92 0.91
N GLU A 57 -2.04 14.23 0.74
CA GLU A 57 -2.50 15.08 1.85
C GLU A 57 -3.89 14.70 2.37
N GLU A 58 -4.79 14.24 1.49
CA GLU A 58 -6.13 13.80 1.90
C GLU A 58 -6.09 12.49 2.70
N PHE A 59 -5.18 11.57 2.36
CA PHE A 59 -4.91 10.39 3.18
C PHE A 59 -4.31 10.76 4.53
N ALA A 60 -3.30 11.64 4.55
CA ALA A 60 -2.64 12.08 5.76
C ALA A 60 -3.61 12.76 6.74
N LYS A 61 -4.52 13.62 6.25
CA LYS A 61 -5.59 14.26 7.06
C LYS A 61 -6.49 13.26 7.78
N ARG A 62 -6.55 12.01 7.31
CA ARG A 62 -7.40 10.93 7.84
C ARG A 62 -6.60 9.85 8.58
N ASN A 63 -5.32 10.08 8.86
CA ASN A 63 -4.40 9.10 9.44
C ASN A 63 -4.36 7.78 8.65
N VAL A 64 -4.31 7.88 7.32
CA VAL A 64 -4.23 6.74 6.40
C VAL A 64 -2.89 6.74 5.67
N LYS A 65 -2.25 5.58 5.56
CA LYS A 65 -1.05 5.34 4.77
C LYS A 65 -1.37 4.48 3.55
N PRO A 66 -1.24 4.99 2.32
CA PRO A 66 -1.36 4.17 1.11
C PRO A 66 -0.11 3.30 0.92
N LEU A 67 -0.30 2.03 0.57
CA LEU A 67 0.76 1.08 0.23
C LEU A 67 0.41 0.36 -1.07
N GLY A 68 1.23 0.55 -2.11
CA GLY A 68 1.09 -0.10 -3.40
C GLY A 68 1.91 -1.38 -3.50
N LEU A 69 1.40 -2.39 -4.21
CA LEU A 69 2.08 -3.66 -4.49
C LEU A 69 2.03 -3.99 -5.99
N SER A 70 3.18 -4.26 -6.60
CA SER A 70 3.31 -5.00 -7.85
C SER A 70 4.09 -6.30 -7.60
N THR A 71 4.07 -7.21 -8.57
CA THR A 71 5.00 -8.35 -8.62
C THR A 71 6.33 -8.00 -9.29
N ASP A 72 6.48 -6.77 -9.78
CA ASP A 72 7.72 -6.26 -10.36
C ASP A 72 8.78 -5.97 -9.27
N THR A 73 10.00 -5.68 -9.73
CA THR A 73 11.17 -5.39 -8.89
C THR A 73 11.60 -3.93 -9.03
#